data_AF-A0A5N5M2G6-F1
#
_entry.id   AF-A0A5N5M2G6-F1
#
_cell.length_a   1.000
_cell.length_b   1.000
_cell.length_c   1.000
_cell.angle_alpha   90.00
_cell.angle_beta   90.00
_cell.angle_gamma   90.00
#
_symmetry.space_group_name_H-M   'P 1'
#
loop_
_entity.id
_entity.type
_entity.pdbx_description
1 polymer ?
#
loop_
_entity_poly.entity_id
_entity_poly.type
_entity_poly.pdbx_seq_one_letter_code
_entity_poly.pdbx_strand_id
1 'polypeptide(L)'
;MLGLTSTNSTEERDPDQEESQTTDPNKRIILINPLTQGMVVIEGAASLESLLRDMGNKNGQPPASKASIEAMPSVEIGEDNKDGECAICLEEWESGAIV
;
A
#
# COMPACT_ATOMS: atom_id res chain seq x y z
N MET A 1 39.27 -8.88 -21.24
CA MET A 1 39.42 -10.33 -21.42
C MET A 1 38.84 -11.01 -20.18
N LEU A 2 37.52 -11.25 -20.17
CA LEU A 2 36.82 -11.98 -19.12
C LEU A 2 36.12 -13.15 -19.80
N GLY A 3 36.66 -14.36 -19.62
CA GLY A 3 36.13 -15.59 -20.20
C GLY A 3 35.11 -16.23 -19.26
N LEU A 4 33.95 -16.58 -19.79
CA LEU A 4 32.94 -17.39 -19.09
C LEU A 4 33.13 -18.86 -19.54
N THR A 5 33.58 -19.71 -18.64
CA THR A 5 33.65 -21.16 -18.86
C THR A 5 32.25 -21.75 -18.75
N SER A 6 31.67 -22.15 -19.88
CA SER A 6 30.43 -22.93 -19.93
C SER A 6 30.74 -24.39 -19.63
N THR A 7 30.25 -24.90 -18.50
CA THR A 7 30.14 -26.34 -18.28
C THR A 7 28.71 -26.73 -18.59
N ASN A 8 28.55 -27.61 -19.58
CA ASN A 8 27.27 -28.12 -20.05
C ASN A 8 26.97 -29.40 -19.25
N SER A 9 26.10 -29.29 -18.25
CA SER A 9 25.57 -30.44 -17.50
C SER A 9 24.11 -30.60 -17.89
N THR A 10 23.84 -31.63 -18.68
CA THR A 10 22.49 -32.03 -19.06
C THR A 10 21.80 -32.64 -17.83
N GLU A 11 20.95 -31.88 -17.16
CA GLU A 11 19.99 -32.42 -16.19
C GLU A 11 18.60 -32.44 -16.86
N GLU A 12 18.03 -33.64 -16.99
CA GLU A 12 16.65 -33.86 -17.40
C GLU A 12 15.72 -33.15 -16.42
N ARG A 13 15.03 -32.11 -16.88
CA ARG A 13 14.01 -31.42 -16.08
C ARG A 13 12.69 -32.19 -16.19
N ASP A 14 12.28 -32.75 -15.07
CA ASP A 14 10.92 -33.23 -14.83
C ASP A 14 9.94 -32.04 -14.90
N PRO A 15 8.90 -32.06 -15.76
CA PRO A 15 7.99 -30.94 -15.93
C PRO A 15 7.02 -30.72 -14.74
N ASP A 16 6.99 -31.61 -13.74
CA ASP A 16 6.10 -31.50 -12.57
C ASP A 16 6.82 -31.07 -11.27
N GLN A 17 7.99 -30.43 -11.36
CA GLN A 17 8.56 -29.76 -10.18
C GLN A 17 7.81 -28.46 -9.88
N GLU A 18 6.81 -28.54 -9.00
CA GLU A 18 6.36 -27.37 -8.23
C GLU A 18 7.58 -26.79 -7.52
N GLU A 19 7.98 -25.58 -7.93
CA GLU A 19 9.04 -24.80 -7.30
C GLU A 19 8.63 -24.58 -5.84
N SER A 20 9.12 -25.46 -4.95
CA SER A 20 8.93 -25.31 -3.52
C SER A 20 9.47 -23.94 -3.16
N GLN A 21 8.57 -23.02 -2.78
CA GLN A 21 8.94 -21.70 -2.29
C GLN A 21 9.82 -21.90 -1.05
N THR A 22 11.12 -22.02 -1.24
CA THR A 22 12.09 -22.08 -0.15
C THR A 22 12.15 -20.67 0.42
N THR A 23 11.26 -20.41 1.38
CA THR A 23 11.34 -19.26 2.27
C THR A 23 12.59 -19.45 3.11
N ASP A 24 13.74 -18.99 2.62
CA ASP A 24 14.95 -18.93 3.44
C ASP A 24 14.69 -17.89 4.55
N PRO A 25 14.50 -18.33 5.81
CA PRO A 25 14.11 -17.43 6.90
C PRO A 25 15.23 -16.44 7.25
N ASN A 26 16.43 -16.62 6.69
CA ASN A 26 17.59 -15.78 6.99
C ASN A 26 17.81 -14.65 5.97
N LYS A 27 17.03 -14.60 4.88
CA LYS A 27 17.13 -13.52 3.89
C LYS A 27 16.49 -12.25 4.41
N ARG A 28 17.21 -11.13 4.34
CA ARG A 28 16.73 -9.79 4.76
C ARG A 28 17.02 -8.77 3.66
N ILE A 29 16.11 -7.82 3.48
CA ILE A 29 16.22 -6.75 2.49
C ILE A 29 16.27 -5.43 3.23
N ILE A 30 17.28 -4.61 2.90
CA ILE A 30 17.52 -3.34 3.58
C ILE A 30 17.32 -2.21 2.56
N LEU A 31 16.35 -1.34 2.83
CA LEU A 31 16.12 -0.12 2.04
C LEU A 31 16.72 1.05 2.80
N ILE A 32 17.58 1.81 2.12
CA ILE A 32 18.25 2.99 2.68
C ILE A 32 17.81 4.21 1.88
N ASN A 33 17.26 5.21 2.56
CA ASN A 33 17.02 6.53 1.99
C ASN A 33 18.24 7.43 2.27
N PRO A 34 19.10 7.72 1.27
CA PRO A 34 20.30 8.52 1.49
C PRO A 34 20.01 9.99 1.83
N LEU A 35 18.84 10.52 1.45
CA LEU A 35 18.47 11.91 1.71
C LEU A 35 17.99 12.13 3.15
N THR A 36 17.23 11.17 3.68
CA THR A 36 16.67 11.26 5.05
C THR A 36 17.44 10.41 6.06
N GLN A 37 18.48 9.70 5.63
CA GLN A 37 19.23 8.72 6.43
C GLN A 37 18.33 7.63 7.05
N GLY A 38 17.15 7.39 6.46
CA GLY A 38 16.19 6.40 6.93
C GLY A 38 16.57 4.99 6.48
N MET A 39 16.36 3.99 7.35
CA MET A 39 16.62 2.58 7.05
C MET A 39 15.39 1.74 7.37
N VAL A 40 14.99 0.88 6.44
CA VAL A 40 13.90 -0.10 6.61
C VAL A 40 14.46 -1.50 6.39
N VAL A 41 14.17 -2.43 7.30
CA VAL A 41 14.59 -3.83 7.21
C VAL A 41 13.35 -4.69 7.03
N ILE A 42 13.34 -5.49 5.97
CA ILE A 42 12.26 -6.43 5.66
C ILE A 42 12.81 -7.84 5.78
N GLU A 43 12.15 -8.67 6.58
CA GLU A 43 12.54 -10.05 6.84
C GLU A 43 11.88 -10.98 5.83
N GLY A 44 12.68 -11.77 5.10
CA GLY A 44 12.22 -12.72 4.10
C GLY A 44 11.86 -12.09 2.76
N ALA A 45 12.27 -12.74 1.66
CA ALA A 45 11.93 -12.30 0.30
C ALA A 45 10.41 -12.42 0.01
N ALA A 46 9.75 -13.45 0.57
CA ALA A 46 8.30 -13.63 0.45
C ALA A 46 7.50 -12.50 1.14
N SER A 47 8.01 -11.96 2.26
CA SER A 47 7.37 -10.81 2.92
C SER A 47 7.47 -9.55 2.07
N LEU A 48 8.59 -9.33 1.37
CA LEU A 48 8.69 -8.20 0.44
C LEU A 48 7.73 -8.38 -0.74
N GLU A 49 7.65 -9.57 -1.32
CA GLU A 49 6.76 -9.84 -2.44
C GLU A 49 5.29 -9.61 -2.07
N SER A 50 4.87 -10.06 -0.88
CA SER A 50 3.53 -9.80 -0.35
C SER A 50 3.26 -8.29 -0.20
N LEU A 51 4.19 -7.54 0.39
CA LEU A 51 4.06 -6.08 0.53
C LEU A 51 3.95 -5.37 -0.82
N LEU A 52 4.75 -5.77 -1.81
CA LEU A 52 4.72 -5.20 -3.16
C LEU A 52 3.41 -5.52 -3.88
N ARG A 53 2.88 -6.72 -3.69
CA ARG A 53 1.59 -7.14 -4.25
C ARG A 53 0.44 -6.34 -3.62
N ASP A 54 0.47 -6.11 -2.31
CA ASP A 54 -0.52 -5.28 -1.61
C ASP A 54 -0.44 -3.80 -2.00
N MET A 55 0.76 -3.28 -2.30
CA MET A 55 0.92 -1.92 -2.83
C MET A 55 0.31 -1.74 -4.22
N GLY A 56 0.40 -2.77 -5.08
CA GLY A 56 -0.14 -2.76 -6.45
C GLY A 56 -1.64 -3.00 -6.51
N ASN A 57 -2.19 -3.74 -5.55
CA ASN A 57 -3.59 -4.17 -5.53
C ASN A 57 -4.36 -3.55 -4.35
N LYS A 58 -4.41 -2.22 -4.31
CA LYS A 58 -5.37 -1.50 -3.46
C LYS A 58 -6.77 -1.76 -4.03
N ASN A 59 -7.37 -2.90 -3.71
CA ASN A 59 -8.69 -3.35 -4.20
C ASN A 59 -9.86 -2.54 -3.56
N GLY A 60 -9.61 -1.29 -3.16
CA GLY A 60 -10.60 -0.40 -2.58
C GLY A 60 -11.16 0.57 -3.61
N GLN A 61 -12.27 1.21 -3.26
CA GLN A 61 -12.81 2.34 -4.02
C GLN A 61 -11.71 3.42 -4.13
N PRO A 62 -11.40 3.92 -5.34
CA PRO A 62 -10.47 5.03 -5.46
C PRO A 62 -11.01 6.25 -4.71
N PRO A 63 -10.13 7.10 -4.13
CA PRO A 63 -10.57 8.35 -3.51
C PRO A 63 -11.38 9.22 -4.47
N ALA A 64 -12.37 9.93 -3.95
CA ALA A 64 -13.16 10.86 -4.74
C ALA A 64 -12.29 12.00 -5.29
N SER A 65 -12.65 12.52 -6.47
CA SER A 65 -11.96 13.68 -7.04
C SER A 65 -12.39 14.97 -6.34
N LYS A 66 -11.52 15.98 -6.32
CA LYS A 66 -11.83 17.31 -5.79
C LYS A 66 -13.10 17.90 -6.42
N ALA A 67 -13.23 17.81 -7.75
CA ALA A 67 -14.40 18.28 -8.48
C ALA A 67 -15.69 17.54 -8.07
N SER A 68 -15.59 16.25 -7.73
CA SER A 68 -16.74 15.48 -7.24
C SER A 68 -17.19 15.93 -5.85
N ILE A 69 -16.25 16.35 -5.00
CA ILE A 69 -16.55 16.88 -3.65
C ILE A 69 -17.16 18.28 -3.76
N GLU A 70 -16.59 19.16 -4.58
CA GLU A 70 -17.07 20.54 -4.76
C GLU A 70 -18.44 20.62 -5.46
N ALA A 71 -18.82 19.58 -6.19
CA ALA A 71 -20.15 19.49 -6.82
C ALA A 71 -21.24 18.95 -5.88
N MET A 72 -20.90 18.53 -4.65
CA MET A 72 -21.89 18.10 -3.68
C MET A 72 -22.76 19.29 -3.25
N PRO A 73 -24.08 19.09 -3.05
CA PRO A 73 -24.94 20.15 -2.57
C PRO A 73 -24.55 20.53 -1.13
N SER A 74 -24.47 21.83 -0.86
CA SER A 74 -24.28 22.31 0.51
C SER A 74 -25.60 22.31 1.27
N VAL A 75 -25.53 22.03 2.57
CA VAL A 75 -26.69 21.94 3.46
C VAL A 75 -26.55 22.97 4.58
N GLU A 76 -27.59 23.75 4.81
CA GLU A 76 -27.66 24.68 5.94
C GLU A 76 -28.02 23.91 7.22
N ILE A 77 -27.30 24.21 8.31
CA ILE A 77 -27.57 23.62 9.61
C ILE A 77 -28.76 24.35 10.24
N GLY A 78 -29.89 23.64 10.34
CA GLY A 78 -31.12 24.11 10.98
C GLY A 78 -31.02 24.19 12.51
N GLU A 79 -31.94 24.93 13.14
CA GLU A 79 -31.98 25.06 14.60
C GLU A 79 -32.27 23.76 15.34
N ASP A 80 -32.94 22.82 14.67
CA ASP A 80 -33.26 21.47 15.13
C ASP A 80 -32.04 20.53 15.13
N ASN A 81 -30.96 20.91 14.45
CA ASN A 81 -29.73 20.12 14.32
C ASN A 81 -28.53 20.72 15.07
N LYS A 82 -28.78 21.74 15.93
CA LYS A 82 -27.76 22.42 16.76
C LYS A 82 -27.08 21.49 17.77
N ASP A 83 -27.77 20.45 18.22
CA ASP A 83 -27.23 19.52 19.22
C ASP A 83 -26.35 18.40 18.60
N GLY A 84 -26.13 18.42 17.28
CA GLY A 84 -25.28 17.46 16.59
C GLY A 84 -23.81 17.92 16.49
N GLU A 85 -22.93 16.97 16.16
CA GLU A 85 -21.50 17.22 15.94
C GLU A 85 -21.01 16.56 14.65
N CYS A 86 -19.91 17.07 14.10
CA CYS A 86 -19.21 16.46 12.98
C CYS A 86 -18.50 15.19 13.44
N ALA A 87 -18.90 14.01 12.93
CA ALA A 87 -18.25 12.74 13.28
C ALA A 87 -16.76 12.63 12.89
N ILE A 88 -16.24 13.62 12.14
CA ILE A 88 -14.86 13.65 11.67
C ILE A 88 -13.97 14.49 12.60
N CYS A 89 -14.36 15.74 12.90
CA CYS A 89 -13.59 16.63 13.79
C CYS A 89 -14.10 16.63 15.24
N LEU A 90 -15.27 16.04 15.50
CA LEU A 90 -15.95 15.99 16.80
C LEU A 90 -16.31 17.38 17.35
N GLU A 91 -16.52 18.35 16.45
CA GLU A 91 -16.94 19.71 16.77
C GLU A 91 -18.47 19.84 16.60
N GLU A 92 -19.10 20.58 17.51
CA GLU A 92 -20.55 20.88 17.48
C GLU A 92 -20.92 21.72 16.24
N TRP A 93 -22.13 21.52 15.73
CA TRP A 93 -22.64 22.29 14.61
C TRP A 93 -23.11 23.69 15.02
N GLU A 94 -22.69 24.72 14.29
CA GLU A 94 -23.21 26.08 14.48
C GLU A 94 -24.42 26.34 13.58
N SER A 95 -25.51 26.88 14.15
CA SER A 95 -26.70 27.20 13.37
C SER A 95 -26.45 28.27 12.31
N GLY A 96 -26.95 28.02 11.10
CA GLY A 96 -26.71 28.90 9.96
C GLY A 96 -25.35 28.71 9.30
N ALA A 97 -24.51 27.79 9.79
CA ALA A 97 -23.35 27.33 9.04
C ALA A 97 -23.79 26.50 7.82
N ILE A 98 -22.94 26.51 6.78
CA ILE A 98 -23.13 25.77 5.54
C ILE A 98 -22.08 24.66 5.51
N VAL A 99 -22.52 23.42 5.31
CA VAL A 99 -21.68 22.21 5.23
C VAL A 99 -21.73 21.62 3.82
#